data_AF-T0DKT4-F1
#
_entry.id   AF-T0DKT4-F1
#
_cell.length_a   1.000
_cell.length_b   1.000
_cell.length_c   1.000
_cell.angle_alpha   90.00
_cell.angle_beta   90.00
_cell.angle_gamma   90.00
#
_symmetry.space_group_name_H-M   'P 1'
#
loop_
_entity.id
_entity.type
_entity.pdbx_description
1 polymer ?
#
loop_
_entity_poly.entity_id
_entity_poly.type
_entity_poly.pdbx_seq_one_letter_code
_entity_poly.pdbx_strand_id
1 'polypeptide(L)'
;MKDAKLVWSDEAGDLRKKNSKNISNEEVNESELVLEIRRLTSGKGRAIVEISGLPANKKWCQKLAKDLKKTLGVGGAFKNDYIEVHGEKLDQVKILLNKKKLQWKQTGG
;
A
#
# COMPACT_ATOMS: atom_id res chain seq x y z
N MET A 1 21.04 -17.39 -50.19
CA MET A 1 20.07 -17.53 -49.09
C MET A 1 20.34 -16.39 -48.11
N LYS A 2 19.38 -15.47 -47.98
CA LYS A 2 19.42 -14.35 -47.03
C LYS A 2 19.14 -14.91 -45.63
N ASP A 3 19.82 -14.39 -44.61
CA ASP A 3 19.24 -13.44 -43.64
C ASP A 3 20.12 -13.36 -42.39
N ALA A 4 20.52 -12.13 -42.10
CA ALA A 4 21.35 -11.75 -40.98
C ALA A 4 20.61 -11.96 -39.66
N LYS A 5 21.24 -12.68 -38.73
CA LYS A 5 21.00 -12.47 -37.30
C LYS A 5 22.29 -12.72 -36.52
N LEU A 6 23.27 -11.85 -36.76
CA LEU A 6 24.40 -11.72 -35.85
C LEU A 6 23.86 -11.06 -34.57
N VAL A 7 23.54 -11.89 -33.59
CA VAL A 7 23.17 -11.46 -32.24
C VAL A 7 24.44 -10.98 -31.57
N TRP A 8 24.64 -9.66 -31.55
CA TRP A 8 25.60 -9.06 -30.65
C TRP A 8 24.96 -8.98 -29.27
N SER A 9 25.28 -9.91 -28.39
CA SER A 9 25.06 -9.74 -26.95
C SER A 9 26.17 -8.84 -26.44
N ASP A 10 25.85 -7.55 -26.28
CA ASP A 10 26.68 -6.64 -25.50
C ASP A 10 26.74 -7.18 -24.05
N GLU A 11 27.90 -7.07 -23.39
CA GLU A 11 28.14 -7.50 -22.01
C GLU A 11 27.19 -6.81 -20.99
N ALA A 12 26.49 -5.77 -21.43
CA ALA A 12 25.40 -5.13 -20.70
C ALA A 12 24.07 -5.88 -20.91
N GLY A 13 23.82 -6.87 -20.05
CA GLY A 13 22.58 -7.62 -20.01
C GLY A 13 21.29 -6.79 -19.87
N ASP A 14 20.15 -7.48 -20.05
CA ASP A 14 18.79 -6.92 -20.02
C ASP A 14 18.47 -6.18 -18.70
N LEU A 15 18.50 -4.85 -18.73
CA LEU A 15 18.17 -3.95 -17.62
C LEU A 15 16.67 -3.70 -17.45
N ARG A 16 15.79 -4.47 -18.10
CA ARG A 16 14.32 -4.33 -17.97
C ARG A 16 13.79 -4.93 -16.66
N LYS A 17 14.24 -4.41 -15.53
CA LYS A 17 13.47 -4.42 -14.26
C LYS A 17 13.94 -3.42 -13.21
N LYS A 18 14.65 -2.36 -13.59
CA LYS A 18 14.85 -1.18 -12.73
C LYS A 18 13.79 -0.11 -13.00
N ASN A 19 12.51 -0.50 -12.91
CA ASN A 19 11.45 0.48 -12.62
C ASN A 19 11.49 0.71 -11.10
N SER A 20 12.41 1.53 -10.63
CA SER A 20 12.21 2.98 -10.50
C SER A 20 11.06 3.25 -9.53
N LYS A 21 11.45 3.49 -8.27
CA LYS A 21 10.90 4.51 -7.37
C LYS A 21 11.75 4.53 -6.09
N ASN A 22 13.00 4.95 -6.24
CA ASN A 22 13.64 5.75 -5.20
C ASN A 22 12.95 7.11 -5.27
N ILE A 23 11.90 7.28 -4.48
CA ILE A 23 11.21 8.56 -4.36
C ILE A 23 11.23 8.93 -2.88
N SER A 24 12.19 9.82 -2.59
CA SER A 24 12.23 10.76 -1.47
C SER A 24 11.75 10.21 -0.12
N ASN A 25 12.71 9.82 0.72
CA ASN A 25 12.56 9.77 2.17
C ASN A 25 12.22 11.18 2.67
N GLU A 26 10.95 11.56 2.57
CA GLU A 26 10.39 12.53 3.50
C GLU A 26 10.15 11.72 4.77
N GLU A 27 10.96 11.99 5.80
CA GLU A 27 10.87 11.37 7.12
C GLU A 27 9.47 11.59 7.67
N VAL A 28 8.60 10.62 7.44
CA VAL A 28 7.35 10.55 8.17
C VAL A 28 7.76 10.09 9.56
N ASN A 29 7.55 10.93 10.56
CA ASN A 29 7.69 10.54 11.96
C ASN A 29 6.60 9.52 12.30
N GLU A 30 6.86 8.26 11.97
CA GLU A 30 5.98 7.11 12.22
C GLU A 30 5.67 6.96 13.73
N SER A 31 6.51 7.54 14.58
CA SER A 31 6.42 7.54 16.05
C SER A 31 5.28 8.38 16.63
N GLU A 32 4.87 9.47 15.97
CA GLU A 32 3.75 10.32 16.44
C GLU A 32 2.44 10.02 15.70
N LEU A 33 2.48 9.14 14.70
CA LEU A 33 1.33 8.88 13.85
C LEU A 33 0.40 7.85 14.50
N VAL A 34 -0.82 8.29 14.84
CA VAL A 34 -1.91 7.41 15.29
C VAL A 34 -2.92 7.26 14.16
N LEU A 35 -2.98 6.06 13.56
CA LEU A 35 -3.94 5.72 12.52
C LEU A 35 -5.28 5.33 13.14
N GLU A 36 -6.39 5.83 12.58
CA GLU A 36 -7.72 5.46 13.04
C GLU A 36 -8.34 4.45 12.07
N ILE A 37 -8.79 3.31 12.59
CA ILE A 37 -9.37 2.23 11.80
C ILE A 37 -10.86 2.18 12.10
N ARG A 38 -11.67 2.35 11.07
CA ARG A 38 -13.12 2.28 11.15
C ARG A 38 -13.67 1.15 10.30
N ARG A 39 -14.56 0.35 10.87
CA ARG A 39 -15.36 -0.60 10.10
C ARG A 39 -16.62 0.08 9.60
N LEU A 40 -16.84 0.03 8.30
CA LEU A 40 -18.05 0.47 7.63
C LEU A 40 -18.72 -0.72 6.98
N THR A 41 -20.05 -0.80 7.08
CA THR A 41 -20.85 -1.74 6.31
C THR A 41 -21.61 -0.95 5.26
N SER A 42 -21.35 -1.22 3.99
CA SER A 42 -22.22 -0.73 2.94
C SER A 42 -23.52 -1.53 3.02
N GLY A 43 -24.69 -0.89 2.98
CA GLY A 43 -26.01 -1.50 3.15
C GLY A 43 -26.34 -2.70 2.24
N LYS A 44 -25.46 -3.04 1.29
CA LYS A 44 -25.45 -4.29 0.51
C LYS A 44 -24.57 -5.40 1.12
N GLY A 45 -24.38 -5.41 2.45
CA GLY A 45 -23.64 -6.44 3.18
C GLY A 45 -22.11 -6.44 2.97
N ARG A 46 -21.56 -5.47 2.21
CA ARG A 46 -20.13 -5.40 1.96
C ARG A 46 -19.44 -4.61 3.08
N ALA A 47 -18.56 -5.30 3.83
CA ALA A 47 -17.69 -4.65 4.80
C ALA A 47 -16.55 -3.90 4.08
N ILE A 48 -16.29 -2.69 4.54
CA ILE A 48 -15.20 -1.82 4.13
C ILE A 48 -14.49 -1.35 5.40
N VAL A 49 -13.17 -1.43 5.42
CA VAL A 49 -12.34 -0.87 6.47
C VAL A 49 -11.76 0.44 5.96
N GLU A 50 -12.03 1.52 6.67
CA GLU A 50 -11.47 2.84 6.41
C GLU A 50 -10.33 3.11 7.40
N ILE A 51 -9.18 3.55 6.89
CA ILE A 51 -8.03 3.94 7.69
C ILE A 51 -7.80 5.44 7.48
N SER A 52 -8.05 6.23 8.52
CA SER A 52 -7.85 7.69 8.59
C SER A 52 -6.67 8.04 9.51
N GLY A 53 -6.34 9.33 9.63
CA GLY A 53 -5.17 9.78 10.41
C GLY A 53 -3.84 9.65 9.66
N LEU A 54 -3.89 9.68 8.32
CA LEU A 54 -2.71 9.53 7.47
C LEU A 54 -1.90 10.84 7.43
N PRO A 55 -0.56 10.75 7.27
CA PRO A 55 0.29 11.92 7.13
C PRO A 55 0.03 12.62 5.79
N ALA A 56 0.37 13.91 5.71
CA ALA A 56 0.25 14.70 4.47
C ALA A 56 1.09 14.15 3.30
N ASN A 57 1.98 13.19 3.56
CA ASN A 57 2.79 12.54 2.54
C ASN A 57 2.00 11.51 1.74
N LYS A 58 1.43 11.96 0.61
CA LYS A 58 0.70 11.10 -0.35
C LYS A 58 1.52 9.91 -0.86
N LYS A 59 2.85 10.03 -1.00
CA LYS A 59 3.70 8.91 -1.47
C LYS A 59 3.78 7.81 -0.42
N TRP A 60 3.95 8.19 0.85
CA TRP A 60 3.94 7.23 1.96
C TRP A 60 2.57 6.55 2.08
N CYS A 61 1.46 7.31 1.98
CA CYS A 61 0.10 6.76 2.03
C CYS A 61 -0.17 5.76 0.90
N GLN A 62 0.25 6.09 -0.33
CA GLN A 62 0.14 5.17 -1.47
C GLN A 62 0.99 3.90 -1.29
N LYS A 63 2.18 4.02 -0.68
CA LYS A 63 3.04 2.87 -0.37
C LYS A 63 2.40 1.98 0.69
N LEU A 64 1.88 2.56 1.78
CA LEU A 64 1.14 1.83 2.81
C LEU A 64 -0.08 1.10 2.23
N ALA A 65 -0.87 1.79 1.40
CA ALA A 65 -2.02 1.18 0.72
C ALA A 65 -1.61 0.03 -0.20
N LYS A 66 -0.48 0.15 -0.91
CA LYS A 66 0.05 -0.92 -1.76
C LYS A 66 0.49 -2.13 -0.95
N ASP A 67 1.16 -1.92 0.17
CA ASP A 67 1.59 -2.98 1.07
C ASP A 67 0.39 -3.71 1.68
N LEU A 68 -0.60 -2.96 2.19
CA LEU A 68 -1.86 -3.51 2.71
C LEU A 68 -2.55 -4.39 1.66
N LYS A 69 -2.70 -3.90 0.42
CA LYS A 69 -3.30 -4.69 -0.67
C LYS A 69 -2.52 -5.96 -0.98
N LYS A 70 -1.19 -5.88 -1.04
CA LYS A 70 -0.33 -7.02 -1.36
C LYS A 70 -0.43 -8.11 -0.28
N THR A 71 -0.50 -7.74 0.99
CA THR A 71 -0.56 -8.73 2.08
C THR A 71 -1.96 -9.32 2.26
N LEU A 72 -3.01 -8.50 2.18
CA LEU A 72 -4.38 -8.97 2.42
C LEU A 72 -5.04 -9.62 1.19
N GLY A 73 -4.48 -9.40 -0.02
CA GLY A 73 -5.03 -9.88 -1.28
C GLY A 73 -6.39 -9.25 -1.61
N VAL A 74 -6.69 -8.10 -1.03
CA VAL A 74 -7.97 -7.40 -1.20
C VAL A 74 -7.80 -6.14 -2.03
N GLY A 75 -8.90 -5.71 -2.65
CA GLY A 75 -8.97 -4.40 -3.29
C GLY A 75 -8.92 -3.27 -2.26
N GLY A 76 -8.46 -2.10 -2.70
CA GLY A 76 -8.42 -0.91 -1.88
C GLY A 76 -7.87 0.29 -2.64
N ALA A 77 -8.27 1.47 -2.21
CA ALA A 77 -7.85 2.73 -2.81
C ALA A 77 -7.44 3.72 -1.71
N PHE A 78 -6.49 4.58 -2.04
CA PHE A 78 -6.25 5.79 -1.27
C PHE A 78 -7.16 6.87 -1.86
N LYS A 79 -8.08 7.40 -1.05
CA LYS A 79 -9.01 8.46 -1.44
C LYS A 79 -8.81 9.65 -0.52
N ASN A 80 -8.46 10.79 -1.12
CA ASN A 80 -8.24 12.07 -0.43
C ASN A 80 -7.25 11.94 0.73
N ASP A 81 -7.75 11.59 1.92
CA ASP A 81 -7.01 11.50 3.19
C ASP A 81 -7.25 10.19 3.97
N TYR A 82 -7.91 9.20 3.36
CA TYR A 82 -8.13 7.88 3.95
C TYR A 82 -7.81 6.74 2.98
N ILE A 83 -7.47 5.58 3.53
CA ILE A 83 -7.30 4.35 2.76
C ILE A 83 -8.56 3.50 2.97
N GLU A 84 -9.27 3.21 1.89
CA GLU A 84 -10.32 2.19 1.89
C GLU A 84 -9.70 0.83 1.59
N VAL A 85 -9.98 -0.14 2.45
CA VAL A 85 -9.64 -1.55 2.28
C VAL A 85 -10.95 -2.31 2.23
N HIS A 86 -11.20 -3.00 1.12
CA HIS A 86 -12.43 -3.78 0.99
C HIS A 86 -12.29 -5.12 1.71
N GLY A 87 -13.32 -5.49 2.46
CA GLY A 87 -13.39 -6.77 3.15
C GLY A 87 -13.55 -6.61 4.66
N GLU A 88 -13.75 -7.73 5.32
CA GLU A 88 -13.98 -7.82 6.77
C GLU A 88 -12.70 -8.16 7.56
N LYS A 89 -11.55 -8.24 6.89
CA LYS A 89 -10.28 -8.74 7.44
C LYS A 89 -9.58 -7.72 8.36
N LEU A 90 -10.29 -7.19 9.34
CA LEU A 90 -9.82 -6.16 10.26
C LEU A 90 -8.66 -6.67 11.14
N ASP A 91 -8.67 -7.93 11.54
CA ASP A 91 -7.59 -8.54 12.32
C ASP A 91 -6.26 -8.61 11.56
N GLN A 92 -6.32 -8.90 10.25
CA GLN A 92 -5.13 -8.91 9.41
C GLN A 92 -4.54 -7.50 9.24
N VAL A 93 -5.39 -6.48 9.17
CA VAL A 93 -4.96 -5.07 9.13
C VAL A 93 -4.23 -4.71 10.44
N LYS A 94 -4.80 -5.06 11.60
CA LYS A 94 -4.18 -4.84 12.91
C LYS A 94 -2.80 -5.51 13.01
N ILE A 95 -2.69 -6.78 12.60
CA ILE A 95 -1.42 -7.51 12.60
C ILE A 95 -0.38 -6.82 11.71
N LEU A 96 -0.78 -6.33 10.53
CA LEU A 96 0.14 -5.64 9.63
C LEU A 96 0.62 -4.31 10.21
N LEU A 97 -0.28 -3.52 10.80
CA LEU A 97 0.06 -2.24 11.42
C LEU A 97 0.99 -2.43 12.63
N ASN A 98 0.74 -3.46 13.45
CA ASN A 98 1.64 -3.84 14.53
C ASN A 98 3.03 -4.26 14.00
N LYS A 99 3.10 -5.03 12.91
CA LYS A 99 4.37 -5.40 12.28
C LYS A 99 5.14 -4.19 11.75
N LYS A 100 4.42 -3.18 11.24
CA LYS A 100 4.98 -1.90 10.80
C LYS A 100 5.30 -0.94 11.96
N LYS A 101 5.04 -1.34 13.22
CA LYS A 101 5.23 -0.52 14.43
C LYS A 101 4.47 0.81 14.41
N LEU A 102 3.35 0.87 13.69
CA LEU A 102 2.48 2.04 13.63
C LEU A 102 1.45 1.97 14.75
N GLN A 103 1.24 3.09 15.44
CA GLN A 103 0.16 3.20 16.42
C GLN A 103 -1.18 3.27 15.70
N TRP A 104 -2.18 2.55 16.21
CA TRP A 104 -3.53 2.60 15.66
C TRP A 104 -4.58 2.57 16.76
N LYS A 105 -5.72 3.18 16.47
CA LYS A 105 -6.92 3.20 17.29
C LYS A 105 -8.08 2.67 16.47
N GLN A 106 -8.86 1.76 17.04
CA GLN A 106 -10.11 1.32 16.41
C GLN A 106 -11.24 2.28 16.82
N THR A 107 -11.93 2.83 15.83
CA THR A 107 -13.05 3.75 16.01
C THR A 107 -14.30 3.15 15.36
N GLY A 108 -15.37 3.01 16.13
CA GLY A 108 -16.64 2.43 15.67
C GLY A 108 -16.74 0.92 15.93
N GLY A 109 -17.84 0.55 16.60
CA GLY A 109 -18.28 -0.83 16.88
C GLY A 109 -19.47 -1.19 16.01
#